data_AF-A0A9D5RV74-F1
#
_entry.id   AF-A0A9D5RV74-F1
#
_cell.length_a   1.000
_cell.length_b   1.000
_cell.length_c   1.000
_cell.angle_alpha   90.00
_cell.angle_beta   90.00
_cell.angle_gamma   90.00
#
_symmetry.space_group_name_H-M   'P 1'
#
loop_
_entity.id
_entity.type
_entity.pdbx_description
1 polymer ?
#
loop_
_entity_poly.entity_id
_entity_poly.type
_entity_poly.pdbx_seq_one_letter_code
_entity_poly.pdbx_strand_id
1 'polypeptide(L)'
;MRSVHEVIHFILQQEDALQLLSLQLDHTYIWPILRFKLVLALQKKLGLITTPHDALKKDTRVERYKKAIRLDSKVAKYHKQHDTVIITHDRRVKVNGEERDIYTYPLQERYKDALWINRQEYNNLGTKNTGLIVLEESVLDKYKKAINARISQYRPLVELEQLSKKIYEVFEVEINLNKMLEEEWKHFVKREYRFEKLFKRVRPKQVILVVNYDKYAIICACHKLGIKVIELQHGIIDSYHLGYHYPNGLPKQCFVDELWLFAPYWSMSAKLPKVPIQYTGYSYFHEQARRVENIQKREQVIFLSQGTCGEELVKQVVELANQYPDLHIIYKLHPGEFAKWKERYPLLTHSYSNLEVISNTRDLYEMMKESKYCVGAYSTAIYEALALGCTGILVDVEGVREHMQGLIENELVYVTKQLAEDFEEIQRFQVSHTLENIYF
;
A
#
# COMPACT_ATOMS: atom_id res chain seq x y z
N MET A 1 -26.95 3.96 -4.80
CA MET A 1 -26.28 2.68 -5.11
C MET A 1 -24.98 2.76 -4.33
N ARG A 2 -24.74 1.87 -3.36
CA ARG A 2 -23.60 2.00 -2.45
C ARG A 2 -22.29 2.05 -3.25
N SER A 3 -21.50 3.11 -3.13
CA SER A 3 -20.24 3.32 -3.89
C SER A 3 -19.07 3.71 -2.99
N VAL A 4 -17.84 3.61 -3.52
CA VAL A 4 -16.61 4.09 -2.86
C VAL A 4 -16.75 5.57 -2.54
N HIS A 5 -17.19 6.38 -3.50
CA HIS A 5 -17.46 7.79 -3.29
C HIS A 5 -18.40 8.04 -2.10
N GLU A 6 -19.57 7.39 -2.06
CA GLU A 6 -20.55 7.55 -0.97
C GLU A 6 -19.96 7.18 0.40
N VAL A 7 -19.20 6.08 0.49
CA VAL A 7 -18.55 5.65 1.73
C VAL A 7 -17.53 6.67 2.23
N ILE A 8 -16.65 7.16 1.34
CA ILE A 8 -15.60 8.11 1.70
C ILE A 8 -16.22 9.44 2.16
N HIS A 9 -17.18 9.97 1.39
CA HIS A 9 -17.85 11.22 1.74
C HIS A 9 -18.62 11.11 3.07
N PHE A 10 -19.31 9.99 3.31
CA PHE A 10 -19.96 9.75 4.59
C PHE A 10 -18.96 9.80 5.75
N ILE A 11 -17.83 9.08 5.64
CA ILE A 11 -16.83 9.04 6.72
C ILE A 11 -16.26 10.44 6.99
N LEU A 12 -15.90 11.20 5.95
CA LEU A 12 -15.40 12.57 6.10
C LEU A 12 -16.43 13.49 6.79
N GLN A 13 -17.71 13.37 6.46
CA GLN A 13 -18.76 14.14 7.14
C GLN A 13 -18.90 13.76 8.62
N GLN A 14 -18.78 12.46 8.94
CA GLN A 14 -18.87 12.01 10.33
C GLN A 14 -17.62 12.36 11.14
N GLU A 15 -16.44 12.49 10.52
CA GLU A 15 -15.22 12.95 11.18
C GLU A 15 -15.42 14.32 11.82
N ASP A 16 -16.09 15.24 11.12
CA ASP A 16 -16.37 16.57 11.64
C ASP A 16 -17.52 16.55 12.65
N ALA A 17 -18.63 15.90 12.28
CA ALA A 17 -19.85 15.90 13.10
C ALA A 17 -19.63 15.28 14.49
N LEU A 18 -18.72 14.30 14.58
CA LEU A 18 -18.39 13.58 15.82
C LEU A 18 -17.01 13.95 16.35
N GLN A 19 -16.34 14.95 15.76
CA GLN A 19 -15.00 15.42 16.15
C GLN A 19 -13.95 14.30 16.27
N LEU A 20 -14.02 13.29 15.40
CA LEU A 20 -13.26 12.04 15.51
C LEU A 20 -11.74 12.26 15.53
N LEU A 21 -11.27 13.24 14.77
CA LEU A 21 -9.84 13.60 14.68
C LEU A 21 -9.25 14.10 16.01
N SER A 22 -10.10 14.52 16.96
CA SER A 22 -9.69 15.00 18.28
C SER A 22 -9.74 13.93 19.37
N LEU A 23 -10.32 12.75 19.09
CA LEU A 23 -10.51 11.70 20.08
C LEU A 23 -9.17 11.15 20.58
N GLN A 24 -9.04 11.09 21.91
CA GLN A 24 -7.84 10.61 22.58
C GLN A 24 -8.14 9.56 23.66
N LEU A 25 -7.23 8.58 23.74
CA LEU A 25 -7.08 7.68 24.87
C LEU A 25 -5.62 7.76 25.34
N ASP A 26 -5.39 8.03 26.62
CA ASP A 26 -4.04 8.13 27.19
C ASP A 26 -3.11 9.06 26.37
N HIS A 27 -3.58 10.29 26.14
CA HIS A 27 -2.89 11.32 25.35
C HIS A 27 -2.51 10.90 23.92
N THR A 28 -3.12 9.83 23.41
CA THR A 28 -2.86 9.27 22.08
C THR A 28 -4.11 9.48 21.24
N TYR A 29 -3.98 10.14 20.09
CA TYR A 29 -5.07 10.24 19.13
C TYR A 29 -5.39 8.86 18.57
N ILE A 30 -6.66 8.45 18.67
CA ILE A 30 -7.08 7.09 18.33
C ILE A 30 -7.62 6.95 16.92
N TRP A 31 -8.12 8.03 16.32
CA TRP A 31 -8.72 7.95 15.00
C TRP A 31 -7.76 7.44 13.91
N PRO A 32 -6.47 7.83 13.88
CA PRO A 32 -5.51 7.26 12.93
C PRO A 32 -5.33 5.74 13.05
N ILE A 33 -5.64 5.14 14.21
CA ILE A 33 -5.59 3.68 14.43
C ILE A 33 -6.70 2.98 13.64
N LEU A 34 -7.88 3.61 13.54
CA LEU A 34 -9.10 3.02 12.98
C LEU A 34 -9.40 3.46 11.55
N ARG A 35 -9.18 4.74 11.25
CA ARG A 35 -9.72 5.45 10.08
C ARG A 35 -9.66 4.65 8.78
N PHE A 36 -8.45 4.32 8.35
CA PHE A 36 -8.25 3.59 7.10
C PHE A 36 -8.77 2.14 7.17
N LYS A 37 -8.64 1.48 8.33
CA LYS A 37 -9.12 0.10 8.53
C LYS A 37 -10.64 0.01 8.48
N LEU A 38 -11.34 0.99 9.06
CA LEU A 38 -12.80 1.07 9.04
C LEU A 38 -13.31 1.17 7.60
N VAL A 39 -12.75 2.07 6.82
CA VAL A 39 -13.17 2.32 5.44
C VAL A 39 -12.98 1.06 4.60
N LEU A 40 -11.83 0.39 4.70
CA LEU A 40 -11.60 -0.89 4.04
C LEU A 40 -12.58 -1.97 4.50
N ALA A 41 -12.86 -2.07 5.81
CA ALA A 41 -13.81 -3.04 6.35
C ALA A 41 -15.24 -2.79 5.85
N LEU A 42 -15.65 -1.52 5.75
CA LEU A 42 -16.96 -1.11 5.27
C LEU A 42 -17.11 -1.38 3.77
N GLN A 43 -16.17 -0.93 2.94
CA GLN A 43 -16.18 -1.20 1.49
C GLN A 43 -16.24 -2.71 1.20
N LYS A 44 -15.48 -3.51 1.95
CA LYS A 44 -15.51 -4.98 1.85
C LYS A 44 -16.88 -5.56 2.23
N LYS A 45 -17.47 -5.12 3.35
CA LYS A 45 -18.80 -5.59 3.80
C LYS A 45 -19.91 -5.21 2.82
N LEU A 46 -19.70 -4.13 2.07
CA LEU A 46 -20.59 -3.66 1.02
C LEU A 46 -20.37 -4.34 -0.35
N GLY A 47 -19.37 -5.21 -0.47
CA GLY A 47 -19.05 -5.88 -1.74
C GLY A 47 -18.39 -4.96 -2.78
N LEU A 48 -17.96 -3.76 -2.40
CA LEU A 48 -17.34 -2.78 -3.31
C LEU A 48 -15.90 -3.16 -3.68
N ILE A 49 -15.23 -3.90 -2.80
CA ILE A 49 -13.89 -4.44 -3.03
C ILE A 49 -13.83 -5.90 -2.60
N THR A 50 -13.12 -6.73 -3.36
CA THR A 50 -12.85 -8.11 -2.93
C THR A 50 -11.75 -8.14 -1.88
N THR A 51 -11.79 -9.11 -0.96
CA THR A 51 -10.68 -9.34 -0.03
C THR A 51 -9.42 -9.71 -0.82
N PRO A 52 -8.27 -9.07 -0.56
CA PRO A 52 -6.98 -9.63 -0.91
C PRO A 52 -6.78 -10.90 -0.07
N HIS A 53 -7.36 -12.01 -0.53
CA HIS A 53 -7.10 -13.32 0.05
C HIS A 53 -5.73 -13.73 -0.40
N ASP A 54 -4.70 -13.46 0.41
CA ASP A 54 -3.49 -14.25 0.52
C ASP A 54 -2.71 -13.81 1.77
N ALA A 55 -3.22 -14.20 2.94
CA ALA A 55 -2.33 -14.35 4.08
C ALA A 55 -1.51 -15.62 3.84
N LEU A 56 -0.20 -15.48 3.64
CA LEU A 56 0.75 -16.58 3.82
C LEU A 56 0.38 -17.36 5.09
N LYS A 57 0.55 -18.70 5.09
CA LYS A 57 0.31 -19.54 6.27
C LYS A 57 0.84 -18.83 7.52
N LYS A 58 -0.06 -18.44 8.42
CA LYS A 58 0.34 -17.79 9.68
C LYS A 58 1.12 -18.84 10.47
N ASP A 59 2.41 -18.59 10.69
CA ASP A 59 3.22 -19.35 11.63
C ASP A 59 2.43 -19.55 12.94
N THR A 60 2.51 -20.75 13.50
CA THR A 60 1.90 -21.03 14.81
C THR A 60 2.51 -20.11 15.87
N ARG A 61 1.78 -19.87 16.98
CA ARG A 61 2.28 -19.03 18.10
C ARG A 61 3.64 -19.50 18.63
N VAL A 62 3.89 -20.80 18.56
CA VAL A 62 5.13 -21.45 19.04
C VAL A 62 6.28 -21.27 18.05
N GLU A 63 6.03 -21.38 16.74
CA GLU A 63 7.04 -21.13 15.70
C GLU A 63 7.48 -19.66 15.68
N ARG A 64 6.51 -18.75 15.82
CA ARG A 64 6.71 -17.32 16.03
C ARG A 64 7.63 -17.05 17.22
N TYR A 65 7.25 -17.54 18.41
CA TYR A 65 8.02 -17.38 19.63
C TYR A 65 9.45 -17.96 19.55
N LYS A 66 9.63 -19.14 18.94
CA LYS A 66 10.96 -19.75 18.74
C LYS A 66 11.84 -18.93 17.78
N LYS A 67 11.25 -18.34 16.73
CA LYS A 67 11.94 -17.36 15.88
C LYS A 67 12.31 -16.12 16.71
N ALA A 68 11.38 -15.53 17.44
CA ALA A 68 11.66 -14.34 18.26
C ALA A 68 12.84 -14.50 19.24
N ILE A 69 12.91 -15.61 19.98
CA ILE A 69 14.00 -15.88 20.95
C ILE A 69 15.35 -16.06 20.26
N ARG A 70 15.41 -16.79 19.14
CA ARG A 70 16.66 -17.00 18.38
C ARG A 70 17.24 -15.70 17.84
N LEU A 71 16.40 -14.68 17.70
CA LEU A 71 16.71 -13.46 16.98
C LEU A 71 16.97 -12.29 17.95
N ASP A 72 16.40 -12.30 19.16
CA ASP A 72 16.71 -11.35 20.24
C ASP A 72 18.20 -11.39 20.65
N SER A 73 18.84 -12.57 20.61
CA SER A 73 20.27 -12.72 20.87
C SER A 73 21.16 -12.12 19.77
N LYS A 74 20.64 -11.98 18.53
CA LYS A 74 21.32 -11.28 17.42
C LYS A 74 21.06 -9.77 17.45
N VAL A 75 19.88 -9.32 17.89
CA VAL A 75 19.51 -7.90 17.99
C VAL A 75 20.42 -7.12 18.96
N ALA A 76 20.93 -7.78 20.01
CA ALA A 76 21.91 -7.20 20.94
C ALA A 76 23.17 -6.63 20.24
N LYS A 77 23.60 -7.21 19.13
CA LYS A 77 24.77 -6.77 18.34
C LYS A 77 24.47 -5.53 17.47
N TYR A 78 23.20 -5.26 17.18
CA TYR A 78 22.72 -4.15 16.34
C TYR A 78 22.15 -2.98 17.15
N HIS A 79 22.18 -3.05 18.48
CA HIS A 79 21.84 -1.96 19.40
C HIS A 79 22.95 -0.91 19.58
N LYS A 80 23.88 -0.79 18.61
CA LYS A 80 24.80 0.35 18.58
C LYS A 80 24.02 1.61 18.19
N GLN A 81 24.61 2.77 18.46
CA GLN A 81 24.01 4.04 18.05
C GLN A 81 23.97 4.13 16.51
N HIS A 82 22.82 4.54 15.96
CA HIS A 82 22.64 4.79 14.54
C HIS A 82 21.88 6.09 14.37
N ASP A 83 22.41 7.02 13.56
CA ASP A 83 21.75 8.32 13.31
C ASP A 83 20.47 8.18 12.48
N THR A 84 20.37 7.15 11.64
CA THR A 84 19.21 6.88 10.78
C THR A 84 18.74 5.44 10.95
N VAL A 85 17.43 5.25 11.06
CA VAL A 85 16.75 3.95 10.95
C VAL A 85 15.88 3.95 9.70
N ILE A 86 15.91 2.87 8.92
CA ILE A 86 15.07 2.70 7.72
C ILE A 86 14.16 1.49 7.93
N ILE A 87 12.86 1.69 7.82
CA ILE A 87 11.83 0.64 7.90
C ILE A 87 11.33 0.34 6.49
N THR A 88 11.67 -0.84 5.99
CA THR A 88 11.43 -1.22 4.58
C THR A 88 9.99 -1.67 4.33
N HIS A 89 9.57 -1.61 3.07
CA HIS A 89 8.36 -2.27 2.58
C HIS A 89 8.53 -3.79 2.43
N ASP A 90 7.41 -4.48 2.24
CA ASP A 90 7.37 -5.93 1.98
C ASP A 90 7.56 -6.30 0.52
N ARG A 91 7.24 -5.36 -0.38
CA ARG A 91 7.36 -5.54 -1.82
C ARG A 91 8.85 -5.54 -2.17
N ARG A 92 9.35 -6.70 -2.58
CA ARG A 92 10.75 -6.89 -3.00
C ARG A 92 10.82 -7.48 -4.39
N VAL A 93 11.89 -7.14 -5.08
CA VAL A 93 12.23 -7.66 -6.41
C VAL A 93 13.70 -8.05 -6.42
N LYS A 94 14.07 -8.97 -7.33
CA LYS A 94 15.48 -9.31 -7.54
C LYS A 94 16.13 -8.24 -8.42
N VAL A 95 17.09 -7.52 -7.87
CA VAL A 95 17.95 -6.56 -8.58
C VAL A 95 19.38 -7.09 -8.49
N ASN A 96 20.02 -7.37 -9.63
CA ASN A 96 21.38 -7.93 -9.70
C ASN A 96 21.58 -9.21 -8.85
N GLY A 97 20.56 -10.08 -8.81
CA GLY A 97 20.59 -11.33 -8.03
C GLY A 97 20.24 -11.17 -6.53
N GLU A 98 20.04 -9.96 -6.04
CA GLU A 98 19.69 -9.68 -4.63
C GLU A 98 18.24 -9.22 -4.47
N GLU A 99 17.55 -9.68 -3.44
CA GLU A 99 16.19 -9.21 -3.13
C GLU A 99 16.21 -7.85 -2.44
N ARG A 100 15.65 -6.84 -3.10
CA ARG A 100 15.65 -5.44 -2.64
C ARG A 100 14.23 -4.88 -2.55
N ASP A 101 13.98 -4.08 -1.52
CA ASP A 101 12.75 -3.28 -1.38
C ASP A 101 12.81 -2.09 -2.32
N ILE A 102 11.90 -2.06 -3.30
CA ILE A 102 11.88 -1.11 -4.42
C ILE A 102 11.78 0.36 -4.02
N TYR A 103 11.30 0.65 -2.80
CA TYR A 103 11.16 2.04 -2.34
C TYR A 103 12.38 2.52 -1.57
N THR A 104 12.99 1.67 -0.75
CA THR A 104 14.05 2.09 0.17
C THR A 104 15.45 1.70 -0.28
N TYR A 105 15.65 0.73 -1.18
CA TYR A 105 17.00 0.34 -1.61
C TYR A 105 17.86 1.49 -2.18
N PRO A 106 17.32 2.51 -2.88
CA PRO A 106 18.14 3.62 -3.38
C PRO A 106 18.78 4.42 -2.24
N LEU A 107 18.23 4.33 -1.02
CA LEU A 107 18.77 4.98 0.16
C LEU A 107 20.05 4.32 0.71
N GLN A 108 20.41 3.12 0.25
CA GLN A 108 21.60 2.39 0.72
C GLN A 108 22.89 3.16 0.48
N GLU A 109 23.00 3.85 -0.66
CA GLU A 109 24.20 4.62 -0.99
C GLU A 109 24.34 5.87 -0.11
N ARG A 110 23.21 6.52 0.19
CA ARG A 110 23.15 7.73 1.01
C ARG A 110 23.27 7.45 2.51
N TYR A 111 22.75 6.31 2.98
CA TYR A 111 22.66 5.95 4.39
C TYR A 111 23.35 4.61 4.70
N LYS A 112 24.64 4.51 4.36
CA LYS A 112 25.47 3.29 4.53
C LYS A 112 25.49 2.76 5.97
N ASP A 113 25.44 3.65 6.95
CA ASP A 113 25.44 3.32 8.37
C ASP A 113 24.05 3.24 9.01
N ALA A 114 22.96 3.30 8.23
CA ALA A 114 21.62 3.16 8.78
C ALA A 114 21.37 1.77 9.37
N LEU A 115 20.50 1.72 10.37
CA LEU A 115 19.91 0.47 10.84
C LEU A 115 18.68 0.14 9.98
N TRP A 116 18.71 -1.01 9.31
CA TRP A 116 17.63 -1.44 8.42
C TRP A 116 16.72 -2.43 9.14
N ILE A 117 15.44 -2.07 9.25
CA ILE A 117 14.39 -2.88 9.87
C ILE A 117 13.49 -3.46 8.77
N ASN A 118 13.61 -4.77 8.55
CA ASN A 118 12.89 -5.49 7.49
C ASN A 118 11.70 -6.25 8.07
N ARG A 119 10.55 -6.39 7.40
CA ARG A 119 9.43 -7.16 7.99
C ARG A 119 9.82 -8.61 8.33
N GLN A 120 10.62 -9.26 7.48
CA GLN A 120 11.18 -10.60 7.71
C GLN A 120 12.72 -10.55 7.76
N GLU A 121 13.36 -11.51 8.45
CA GLU A 121 14.82 -11.62 8.45
C GLU A 121 15.34 -12.18 7.14
N TYR A 122 16.33 -11.49 6.56
CA TYR A 122 17.09 -11.98 5.41
C TYR A 122 18.58 -11.72 5.59
N ASN A 123 19.40 -12.67 5.14
CA ASN A 123 20.85 -12.68 5.32
C ASN A 123 21.65 -11.95 4.21
N ASN A 124 20.99 -11.32 3.23
CA ASN A 124 21.61 -11.07 1.92
C ASN A 124 22.01 -9.63 1.62
N LEU A 125 21.95 -8.72 2.58
CA LEU A 125 22.48 -7.37 2.40
C LEU A 125 23.60 -7.20 3.42
N GLY A 126 24.82 -6.85 3.00
CA GLY A 126 25.95 -6.51 3.88
C GLY A 126 25.69 -5.32 4.83
N THR A 127 24.43 -4.94 5.02
CA THR A 127 23.89 -3.95 5.96
C THR A 127 23.57 -4.59 7.31
N LYS A 128 23.63 -3.78 8.38
CA LYS A 128 23.22 -4.18 9.73
C LYS A 128 21.70 -4.32 9.77
N ASN A 129 21.19 -5.52 9.45
CA ASN A 129 19.76 -5.80 9.33
C ASN A 129 19.17 -6.36 10.62
N THR A 130 17.92 -5.98 10.93
CA THR A 130 17.11 -6.59 12.00
C THR A 130 15.68 -6.79 11.51
N GLY A 131 15.03 -7.90 11.87
CA GLY A 131 13.64 -8.17 11.49
C GLY A 131 12.61 -7.43 12.37
N LEU A 132 11.58 -6.83 11.79
CA LEU A 132 10.43 -6.20 12.44
C LEU A 132 9.62 -7.22 13.23
N ILE A 133 9.37 -8.41 12.65
CA ILE A 133 8.65 -9.50 13.32
C ILE A 133 9.40 -9.93 14.60
N VAL A 134 10.74 -9.91 14.56
CA VAL A 134 11.58 -10.19 15.74
C VAL A 134 11.34 -9.16 16.84
N LEU A 135 11.37 -7.88 16.47
CA LEU A 135 11.10 -6.77 17.39
C LEU A 135 9.67 -6.83 17.94
N GLU A 136 8.72 -7.34 17.15
CA GLU A 136 7.31 -7.53 17.51
C GLU A 136 7.02 -8.79 18.32
N GLU A 137 8.02 -9.52 18.83
CA GLU A 137 7.77 -10.70 19.66
C GLU A 137 8.64 -10.77 20.93
N SER A 138 9.90 -10.30 20.91
CA SER A 138 10.87 -10.56 21.99
C SER A 138 10.79 -9.68 23.25
N VAL A 139 10.14 -8.51 23.22
CA VAL A 139 10.31 -7.48 24.29
C VAL A 139 9.25 -7.53 25.41
N LEU A 140 8.22 -8.36 25.32
CA LEU A 140 7.06 -8.18 26.19
C LEU A 140 7.29 -8.62 27.64
N ASP A 141 8.03 -9.69 27.89
CA ASP A 141 8.00 -10.37 29.19
C ASP A 141 8.45 -9.50 30.36
N LYS A 142 9.50 -8.70 30.18
CA LYS A 142 10.01 -7.78 31.22
C LYS A 142 9.08 -6.57 31.46
N TYR A 143 8.30 -6.18 30.46
CA TYR A 143 7.49 -4.94 30.49
C TYR A 143 5.98 -5.19 30.45
N LYS A 144 5.57 -6.47 30.54
CA LYS A 144 4.18 -6.92 30.56
C LYS A 144 3.30 -6.07 31.47
N LYS A 145 3.78 -5.75 32.68
CA LYS A 145 3.01 -4.94 33.65
C LYS A 145 2.68 -3.54 33.13
N ALA A 146 3.68 -2.80 32.62
CA ALA A 146 3.47 -1.44 32.11
C ALA A 146 2.61 -1.43 30.83
N ILE A 147 2.84 -2.39 29.94
CA ILE A 147 2.06 -2.55 28.71
C ILE A 147 0.60 -2.88 29.05
N ASN A 148 0.36 -3.83 29.96
CA ASN A 148 -0.98 -4.20 30.38
C ASN A 148 -1.71 -3.05 31.08
N ALA A 149 -1.01 -2.25 31.90
CA ALA A 149 -1.60 -1.08 32.54
C ALA A 149 -2.13 -0.06 31.51
N ARG A 150 -1.37 0.18 30.44
CA ARG A 150 -1.81 1.08 29.35
C ARG A 150 -2.88 0.47 28.46
N ILE A 151 -2.81 -0.84 28.21
CA ILE A 151 -3.91 -1.57 27.54
C ILE A 151 -5.21 -1.43 28.34
N SER A 152 -5.16 -1.53 29.68
CA SER A 152 -6.34 -1.41 30.54
C SER A 152 -6.94 -0.01 30.63
N GLN A 153 -6.27 1.02 30.09
CA GLN A 153 -6.87 2.36 29.98
C GLN A 153 -7.87 2.47 28.83
N TYR A 154 -7.97 1.44 27.97
CA TYR A 154 -9.02 1.37 26.98
C TYR A 154 -10.40 1.49 27.65
N ARG A 155 -11.25 2.31 27.04
CA ARG A 155 -12.64 2.49 27.41
C ARG A 155 -13.44 2.72 26.13
N PRO A 156 -14.68 2.21 26.05
CA PRO A 156 -15.57 2.55 24.95
C PRO A 156 -15.77 4.06 24.85
N LEU A 157 -15.92 4.55 23.62
CA LEU A 157 -16.17 5.94 23.30
C LEU A 157 -17.57 6.07 22.70
N VAL A 158 -18.30 7.08 23.18
CA VAL A 158 -19.69 7.33 22.77
C VAL A 158 -19.75 7.74 21.30
N GLU A 159 -18.76 8.47 20.82
CA GLU A 159 -18.63 8.92 19.43
C GLU A 159 -18.47 7.73 18.48
N LEU A 160 -17.75 6.69 18.89
CA LEU A 160 -17.61 5.46 18.09
C LEU A 160 -18.89 4.62 18.11
N GLU A 161 -19.64 4.64 19.20
CA GLU A 161 -20.97 4.01 19.26
C GLU A 161 -21.95 4.74 18.33
N GLN A 162 -21.96 6.08 18.37
CA GLN A 162 -22.76 6.91 17.50
C GLN A 162 -22.41 6.69 16.02
N LEU A 163 -21.11 6.63 15.68
CA LEU A 163 -20.69 6.33 14.31
C LEU A 163 -21.12 4.92 13.89
N SER A 164 -21.00 3.92 14.76
CA SER A 164 -21.46 2.55 14.48
C SER A 164 -22.95 2.52 14.15
N LYS A 165 -23.77 3.26 14.92
CA LYS A 165 -25.21 3.41 14.66
C LYS A 165 -25.49 4.11 13.33
N LYS A 166 -24.82 5.22 13.03
CA LYS A 166 -25.00 5.94 11.76
C LYS A 166 -24.56 5.12 10.54
N ILE A 167 -23.51 4.31 10.66
CA ILE A 167 -23.10 3.37 9.61
C ILE A 167 -24.22 2.35 9.36
N TYR A 168 -24.83 1.80 10.40
CA TYR A 168 -25.95 0.88 10.26
C TYR A 168 -27.16 1.55 9.61
N GLU A 169 -27.51 2.77 10.03
CA GLU A 169 -28.65 3.51 9.46
C GLU A 169 -28.50 3.81 7.96
N VAL A 170 -27.27 4.12 7.50
CA VAL A 170 -27.02 4.49 6.10
C VAL A 170 -26.71 3.29 5.21
N PHE A 171 -25.91 2.35 5.72
CA PHE A 171 -25.37 1.25 4.92
C PHE A 171 -25.93 -0.12 5.30
N GLU A 172 -26.78 -0.22 6.31
CA GLU A 172 -27.31 -1.49 6.84
C GLU A 172 -26.18 -2.49 7.16
N VAL A 173 -25.04 -1.97 7.57
CA VAL A 173 -23.83 -2.73 7.87
C VAL A 173 -23.54 -2.64 9.36
N GLU A 174 -23.57 -3.79 10.02
CA GLU A 174 -23.20 -3.88 11.44
C GLU A 174 -21.68 -3.91 11.61
N ILE A 175 -21.13 -2.89 12.28
CA ILE A 175 -19.74 -2.77 12.69
C ILE A 175 -19.71 -2.24 14.13
N ASN A 176 -19.01 -2.95 15.01
CA ASN A 176 -18.76 -2.46 16.37
C ASN A 176 -17.39 -1.78 16.44
N LEU A 177 -17.36 -0.45 16.33
CA LEU A 177 -16.12 0.32 16.30
C LEU A 177 -15.37 0.33 17.62
N ASN A 178 -16.08 0.26 18.75
CA ASN A 178 -15.47 0.14 20.06
C ASN A 178 -14.69 -1.17 20.16
N LYS A 179 -15.29 -2.30 19.79
CA LYS A 179 -14.60 -3.60 19.76
C LYS A 179 -13.40 -3.59 18.82
N MET A 180 -13.56 -3.00 17.63
CA MET A 180 -12.45 -2.85 16.67
C MET A 180 -11.29 -2.03 17.27
N LEU A 181 -11.60 -0.94 17.97
CA LEU A 181 -10.60 -0.14 18.67
C LEU A 181 -9.94 -0.90 19.82
N GLU A 182 -10.70 -1.65 20.60
CA GLU A 182 -10.15 -2.43 21.72
C GLU A 182 -9.06 -3.40 21.24
N GLU A 183 -9.34 -4.10 20.14
CA GLU A 183 -8.40 -5.04 19.52
C GLU A 183 -7.17 -4.30 18.97
N GLU A 184 -7.38 -3.22 18.22
CA GLU A 184 -6.29 -2.44 17.63
C GLU A 184 -5.46 -1.68 18.67
N TRP A 185 -6.06 -1.22 19.76
CA TRP A 185 -5.38 -0.58 20.89
C TRP A 185 -4.35 -1.51 21.53
N LYS A 186 -4.72 -2.79 21.73
CA LYS A 186 -3.80 -3.81 22.25
C LYS A 186 -2.57 -3.97 21.34
N HIS A 187 -2.75 -3.93 20.03
CA HIS A 187 -1.66 -4.02 19.06
C HIS A 187 -0.82 -2.75 19.04
N PHE A 188 -1.47 -1.59 19.00
CA PHE A 188 -0.85 -0.26 19.02
C PHE A 188 0.07 -0.09 20.23
N VAL A 189 -0.44 -0.28 21.46
CA VAL A 189 0.33 -0.07 22.71
C VAL A 189 1.57 -0.97 22.76
N LYS A 190 1.42 -2.24 22.37
CA LYS A 190 2.55 -3.19 22.34
C LYS A 190 3.62 -2.73 21.35
N ARG A 191 3.20 -2.32 20.15
CA ARG A 191 4.11 -1.92 19.06
C ARG A 191 4.83 -0.62 19.38
N GLU A 192 4.10 0.39 19.85
CA GLU A 192 4.68 1.67 20.24
C GLU A 192 5.72 1.50 21.37
N TYR A 193 5.37 0.74 22.43
CA TYR A 193 6.29 0.51 23.54
C TYR A 193 7.60 -0.16 23.09
N ARG A 194 7.51 -1.12 22.17
CA ARG A 194 8.68 -1.81 21.62
C ARG A 194 9.61 -0.88 20.87
N PHE A 195 9.03 -0.07 19.99
CA PHE A 195 9.79 0.89 19.22
C PHE A 195 10.37 1.99 20.09
N GLU A 196 9.66 2.45 21.12
CA GLU A 196 10.20 3.38 22.10
C GLU A 196 11.45 2.81 22.79
N LYS A 197 11.45 1.53 23.18
CA LYS A 197 12.64 0.88 23.76
C LYS A 197 13.77 0.71 22.76
N LEU A 198 13.45 0.32 21.54
CA LEU A 198 14.45 0.20 20.47
C LEU A 198 15.13 1.56 20.24
N PHE A 199 14.35 2.62 20.07
CA PHE A 199 14.85 3.95 19.78
C PHE A 199 15.57 4.60 20.97
N LYS A 200 15.21 4.28 22.22
CA LYS A 200 16.02 4.68 23.40
C LYS A 200 17.42 4.06 23.41
N ARG A 201 17.60 2.88 22.82
CA ARG A 201 18.90 2.20 22.68
C ARG A 201 19.67 2.69 21.46
N VAL A 202 19.02 2.70 20.30
CA VAL A 202 19.61 3.06 19.00
C VAL A 202 19.87 4.57 18.88
N ARG A 203 19.04 5.39 19.54
CA ARG A 203 19.09 6.86 19.56
C ARG A 203 19.20 7.50 18.17
N PRO A 204 18.28 7.20 17.24
CA PRO A 204 18.32 7.82 15.93
C PRO A 204 17.92 9.28 15.96
N LYS A 205 18.47 10.05 15.03
CA LYS A 205 18.05 11.42 14.74
C LYS A 205 16.81 11.41 13.84
N GLN A 206 16.69 10.40 12.99
CA GLN A 206 15.56 10.24 12.08
C GLN A 206 15.20 8.77 11.80
N VAL A 207 13.92 8.55 11.47
CA VAL A 207 13.37 7.30 10.96
C VAL A 207 12.77 7.55 9.58
N ILE A 208 13.17 6.76 8.59
CA ILE A 208 12.57 6.75 7.25
C ILE A 208 11.69 5.50 7.15
N LEU A 209 10.44 5.66 6.71
CA LEU A 209 9.49 4.56 6.57
C LEU A 209 8.63 4.71 5.32
N VAL A 210 7.77 3.72 5.08
CA VAL A 210 6.72 3.71 4.06
C VAL A 210 5.39 3.36 4.72
N VAL A 211 4.29 3.85 4.15
CA VAL A 211 2.91 3.51 4.56
C VAL A 211 2.60 4.01 5.99
N ASN A 212 2.61 5.33 6.20
CA ASN A 212 2.45 5.94 7.53
C ASN A 212 1.21 5.42 8.28
N TYR A 213 0.09 5.24 7.57
CA TYR A 213 -1.19 4.85 8.15
C TYR A 213 -1.20 3.41 8.70
N ASP A 214 -0.25 2.56 8.28
CA ASP A 214 0.00 1.25 8.90
C ASP A 214 1.13 1.29 9.95
N LYS A 215 1.89 2.39 10.02
CA LYS A 215 3.05 2.56 10.91
C LYS A 215 2.81 3.56 12.04
N TYR A 216 1.56 3.91 12.31
CA TYR A 216 1.19 4.94 13.29
C TYR A 216 1.81 4.73 14.69
N ALA A 217 1.84 3.49 15.20
CA ALA A 217 2.48 3.19 16.49
C ALA A 217 4.00 3.50 16.53
N ILE A 218 4.70 3.37 15.39
CA ILE A 218 6.11 3.71 15.27
C ILE A 218 6.28 5.24 15.25
N ILE A 219 5.39 5.94 14.53
CA ILE A 219 5.36 7.41 14.46
C ILE A 219 5.19 7.99 15.87
N CYS A 220 4.21 7.50 16.64
CA CYS A 220 4.01 7.92 18.03
C CYS A 220 5.24 7.67 18.90
N ALA A 221 5.91 6.52 18.75
CA ALA A 221 7.14 6.22 19.47
C ALA A 221 8.30 7.18 19.11
N CYS A 222 8.41 7.57 17.84
CA CYS A 222 9.40 8.56 17.39
C CYS A 222 9.12 9.93 18.00
N HIS A 223 7.88 10.41 17.90
CA HIS A 223 7.48 11.72 18.41
C HIS A 223 7.67 11.83 19.93
N LYS A 224 7.35 10.78 20.70
CA LYS A 224 7.62 10.73 22.15
C LYS A 224 9.09 10.91 22.51
N LEU A 225 9.99 10.60 21.59
CA LEU A 225 11.44 10.69 21.77
C LEU A 225 12.06 11.87 21.01
N GLY A 226 11.25 12.72 20.37
CA GLY A 226 11.74 13.84 19.56
C GLY A 226 12.51 13.42 18.30
N ILE A 227 12.20 12.23 17.76
CA ILE A 227 12.87 11.67 16.57
C ILE A 227 12.06 12.06 15.34
N LYS A 228 12.74 12.62 14.33
CA LYS A 228 12.12 13.01 13.05
C LYS A 228 11.65 11.79 12.27
N VAL A 229 10.45 11.83 11.70
CA VAL A 229 9.91 10.79 10.82
C VAL A 229 9.72 11.28 9.40
N ILE A 230 10.28 10.55 8.44
CA ILE A 230 10.14 10.81 7.00
C ILE A 230 9.42 9.62 6.37
N GLU A 231 8.38 9.88 5.58
CA GLU A 231 7.76 8.83 4.76
C GLU A 231 8.14 8.99 3.28
N LEU A 232 8.52 7.87 2.66
CA LEU A 232 8.59 7.75 1.21
C LEU A 232 7.22 7.35 0.66
N GLN A 233 6.82 7.94 -0.46
CA GLN A 233 5.67 7.50 -1.22
C GLN A 233 5.85 6.03 -1.64
N HIS A 234 4.76 5.27 -1.53
CA HIS A 234 4.73 3.85 -1.87
C HIS A 234 3.69 3.52 -2.93
N GLY A 235 2.67 4.37 -3.07
CA GLY A 235 1.41 4.07 -3.74
C GLY A 235 0.75 5.32 -4.31
N ILE A 236 -0.47 5.15 -4.82
CA ILE A 236 -1.34 6.25 -5.24
C ILE A 236 -1.65 7.14 -4.03
N ILE A 237 -1.62 8.46 -4.23
CA ILE A 237 -2.11 9.45 -3.28
C ILE A 237 -3.21 10.22 -4.01
N ASP A 238 -4.44 10.13 -3.51
CA ASP A 238 -5.63 10.76 -4.10
C ASP A 238 -6.64 11.19 -3.00
N SER A 239 -7.72 11.85 -3.40
CA SER A 239 -8.76 12.34 -2.48
C SER A 239 -9.63 11.27 -1.84
N TYR A 240 -9.60 10.05 -2.34
CA TYR A 240 -10.34 8.90 -1.85
C TYR A 240 -9.48 7.96 -0.98
N HIS A 241 -8.16 8.16 -0.95
CA HIS A 241 -7.27 7.43 -0.08
C HIS A 241 -7.17 8.08 1.31
N LEU A 242 -8.00 7.60 2.26
CA LEU A 242 -8.05 8.09 3.64
C LEU A 242 -6.83 7.73 4.51
N GLY A 243 -5.77 7.18 3.92
CA GLY A 243 -4.44 7.13 4.51
C GLY A 243 -3.68 8.46 4.38
N TYR A 244 -4.04 9.27 3.37
CA TYR A 244 -3.36 10.52 3.02
C TYR A 244 -4.30 11.73 2.96
N HIS A 245 -5.59 11.53 2.66
CA HIS A 245 -6.54 12.64 2.49
C HIS A 245 -7.16 13.10 3.82
N TYR A 246 -6.81 14.29 4.30
CA TYR A 246 -7.29 14.94 5.53
C TYR A 246 -7.76 16.37 5.23
N PRO A 247 -8.95 16.56 4.60
CA PRO A 247 -9.42 17.87 4.15
C PRO A 247 -9.67 18.84 5.29
N ASN A 248 -10.02 18.32 6.47
CA ASN A 248 -10.30 19.10 7.68
C ASN A 248 -9.07 19.23 8.60
N GLY A 249 -7.88 18.85 8.08
CA GLY A 249 -6.64 18.83 8.83
C GLY A 249 -6.48 17.58 9.70
N LEU A 250 -5.31 17.48 10.32
CA LEU A 250 -4.94 16.40 11.22
C LEU A 250 -3.97 16.95 12.27
N PRO A 251 -4.08 16.59 13.56
CA PRO A 251 -3.10 17.01 14.54
C PRO A 251 -1.69 16.57 14.13
N LYS A 252 -0.71 17.46 14.23
CA LYS A 252 0.67 17.22 13.77
C LYS A 252 1.26 15.92 14.34
N GLN A 253 0.92 15.58 15.58
CA GLN A 253 1.40 14.38 16.27
C GLN A 253 0.92 13.07 15.62
N CYS A 254 -0.13 13.13 14.79
CA CYS A 254 -0.74 11.97 14.16
C CYS A 254 -0.06 11.54 12.85
N PHE A 255 0.84 12.37 12.31
CA PHE A 255 1.38 12.20 10.96
C PHE A 255 2.91 12.19 10.96
N VAL A 256 3.54 12.03 9.80
CA VAL A 256 5.00 12.12 9.69
C VAL A 256 5.48 13.58 9.75
N ASP A 257 6.77 13.81 9.93
CA ASP A 257 7.35 15.16 9.93
C ASP A 257 7.69 15.66 8.52
N GLU A 258 7.86 14.76 7.54
CA GLU A 258 8.21 15.08 6.15
C GLU A 258 7.74 13.97 5.20
N LEU A 259 7.32 14.35 3.99
CA LEU A 259 6.94 13.44 2.91
C LEU A 259 7.91 13.56 1.74
N TRP A 260 8.39 12.43 1.24
CA TRP A 260 9.14 12.33 -0.01
C TRP A 260 8.26 11.68 -1.07
N LEU A 261 7.80 12.48 -2.01
CA LEU A 261 6.89 12.08 -3.07
C LEU A 261 7.64 11.90 -4.38
N PHE A 262 7.06 11.13 -5.29
CA PHE A 262 7.65 10.91 -6.61
C PHE A 262 7.66 12.22 -7.41
N ALA A 263 6.51 12.90 -7.50
CA ALA A 263 6.34 14.13 -8.27
C ALA A 263 5.31 15.09 -7.64
N PRO A 264 5.25 16.38 -8.05
CA PRO A 264 4.29 17.36 -7.58
C PRO A 264 2.82 16.92 -7.66
N TYR A 265 2.47 16.16 -8.70
CA TYR A 265 1.11 15.62 -8.93
C TYR A 265 0.49 15.04 -7.64
N TRP A 266 1.21 14.18 -6.94
CA TRP A 266 0.69 13.45 -5.78
C TRP A 266 0.32 14.35 -4.60
N SER A 267 1.02 15.47 -4.42
CA SER A 267 0.70 16.46 -3.38
C SER A 267 -0.54 17.29 -3.71
N MET A 268 -0.87 17.41 -5.00
CA MET A 268 -2.03 18.16 -5.50
C MET A 268 -3.29 17.29 -5.54
N SER A 269 -3.13 15.98 -5.71
CA SER A 269 -4.23 15.01 -5.81
C SER A 269 -4.95 14.71 -4.49
N ALA A 270 -4.41 15.16 -3.35
CA ALA A 270 -5.03 14.97 -2.04
C ALA A 270 -4.83 16.19 -1.11
N LYS A 271 -5.70 16.33 -0.11
CA LYS A 271 -5.52 17.30 0.98
C LYS A 271 -4.63 16.68 2.06
N LEU A 272 -3.32 16.78 1.88
CA LEU A 272 -2.34 16.25 2.82
C LEU A 272 -2.24 17.11 4.10
N PRO A 273 -1.88 16.52 5.26
CA PRO A 273 -1.46 17.30 6.43
C PRO A 273 -0.29 18.23 6.09
N LYS A 274 -0.25 19.42 6.67
CA LYS A 274 0.77 20.43 6.38
C LYS A 274 2.14 20.03 6.93
N VAL A 275 2.94 19.38 6.10
CA VAL A 275 4.32 18.98 6.38
C VAL A 275 5.23 19.36 5.21
N PRO A 276 6.53 19.57 5.43
CA PRO A 276 7.50 19.68 4.34
C PRO A 276 7.38 18.50 3.36
N ILE A 277 7.44 18.82 2.07
CA ILE A 277 7.41 17.85 0.97
C ILE A 277 8.69 17.99 0.16
N GLN A 278 9.30 16.86 -0.18
CA GLN A 278 10.38 16.76 -1.17
C GLN A 278 9.91 15.93 -2.35
N TYR A 279 10.29 16.32 -3.55
CA TYR A 279 10.07 15.52 -4.76
C TYR A 279 11.37 14.81 -5.12
N THR A 280 11.42 13.52 -4.83
CA THR A 280 12.66 12.72 -4.95
C THR A 280 12.65 11.78 -6.16
N GLY A 281 11.55 11.78 -6.90
CA GLY A 281 11.28 10.83 -7.96
C GLY A 281 11.11 9.39 -7.49
N TYR A 282 10.96 8.48 -8.45
CA TYR A 282 10.91 7.04 -8.19
C TYR A 282 12.11 6.33 -8.81
N SER A 283 13.23 6.29 -8.07
CA SER A 283 14.52 5.79 -8.59
C SER A 283 14.44 4.38 -9.19
N TYR A 284 13.65 3.49 -8.58
CA TYR A 284 13.43 2.15 -9.12
C TYR A 284 12.80 2.20 -10.51
N PHE A 285 11.71 2.97 -10.69
CA PHE A 285 11.10 3.15 -12.00
C PHE A 285 12.11 3.69 -13.02
N HIS A 286 12.87 4.74 -12.69
CA HIS A 286 13.85 5.29 -13.64
C HIS A 286 14.98 4.32 -14.01
N GLU A 287 15.44 3.50 -13.06
CA GLU A 287 16.40 2.43 -13.35
C GLU A 287 15.81 1.38 -14.28
N GLN A 288 14.57 0.94 -14.03
CA GLN A 288 13.91 -0.04 -14.88
C GLN A 288 13.57 0.52 -16.26
N ALA A 289 13.09 1.76 -16.36
CA ALA A 289 12.79 2.44 -17.62
C ALA A 289 14.02 2.54 -18.52
N ARG A 290 15.18 2.94 -17.96
CA ARG A 290 16.46 2.94 -18.68
C ARG A 290 16.89 1.54 -19.11
N ARG A 291 16.70 0.53 -18.26
CA ARG A 291 17.08 -0.86 -18.58
C ARG A 291 16.30 -1.40 -19.79
N VAL A 292 15.03 -1.03 -19.92
CA VAL A 292 14.15 -1.52 -20.99
C VAL A 292 14.05 -0.57 -22.18
N GLU A 293 14.77 0.55 -22.19
CA GLU A 293 14.61 1.64 -23.18
C GLU A 293 14.64 1.14 -24.65
N ASN A 294 15.57 0.22 -24.95
CA ASN A 294 15.80 -0.31 -26.31
C ASN A 294 14.82 -1.43 -26.74
N ILE A 295 13.93 -1.86 -25.85
CA ILE A 295 12.94 -2.89 -26.16
C ILE A 295 11.89 -2.31 -27.11
N GLN A 296 11.65 -3.02 -28.21
CA GLN A 296 10.68 -2.63 -29.23
C GLN A 296 9.25 -2.97 -28.78
N LYS A 297 8.32 -2.02 -28.99
CA LYS A 297 6.89 -2.24 -28.79
C LYS A 297 6.33 -3.20 -29.82
N ARG A 298 5.33 -3.97 -29.40
CA ARG A 298 4.55 -4.92 -30.21
C ARG A 298 3.07 -4.59 -30.07
N GLU A 299 2.29 -4.97 -31.07
CA GLU A 299 0.82 -4.96 -30.99
C GLU A 299 0.35 -6.08 -30.04
N GLN A 300 0.55 -5.89 -28.74
CA GLN A 300 0.13 -6.79 -27.67
C GLN A 300 -0.51 -6.03 -26.52
N VAL A 301 -1.33 -6.73 -25.73
CA VAL A 301 -2.04 -6.20 -24.57
C VAL A 301 -1.51 -6.86 -23.30
N ILE A 302 -1.11 -6.05 -22.31
CA ILE A 302 -0.83 -6.55 -20.96
C ILE A 302 -1.96 -6.16 -20.00
N PHE A 303 -2.50 -7.14 -19.27
CA PHE A 303 -3.40 -6.93 -18.14
C PHE A 303 -2.61 -6.99 -16.84
N LEU A 304 -2.80 -6.00 -15.98
CA LEU A 304 -2.25 -5.96 -14.65
C LEU A 304 -3.31 -6.37 -13.63
N SER A 305 -3.22 -7.60 -13.15
CA SER A 305 -4.15 -8.13 -12.15
C SER A 305 -4.06 -7.34 -10.84
N GLN A 306 -5.19 -7.25 -10.14
CA GLN A 306 -5.29 -6.60 -8.85
C GLN A 306 -6.24 -7.36 -7.93
N GLY A 307 -5.80 -7.64 -6.70
CA GLY A 307 -6.54 -8.52 -5.79
C GLY A 307 -7.92 -8.03 -5.33
N THR A 308 -8.30 -6.76 -5.59
CA THR A 308 -9.61 -6.18 -5.26
C THR A 308 -10.64 -6.25 -6.39
N CYS A 309 -10.20 -6.48 -7.64
CA CYS A 309 -11.07 -6.49 -8.82
C CYS A 309 -10.64 -7.52 -9.88
N GLY A 310 -9.78 -8.46 -9.53
CA GLY A 310 -9.19 -9.39 -10.50
C GLY A 310 -10.20 -10.34 -11.15
N GLU A 311 -11.32 -10.66 -10.51
CA GLU A 311 -12.39 -11.45 -11.15
C GLU A 311 -13.01 -10.72 -12.35
N GLU A 312 -13.24 -9.41 -12.23
CA GLU A 312 -13.75 -8.59 -13.34
C GLU A 312 -12.70 -8.45 -14.45
N LEU A 313 -11.43 -8.24 -14.10
CA LEU A 313 -10.34 -8.22 -15.09
C LEU A 313 -10.20 -9.55 -15.84
N VAL A 314 -10.43 -10.68 -15.16
CA VAL A 314 -10.40 -12.01 -15.79
C VAL A 314 -11.54 -12.22 -16.78
N LYS A 315 -12.73 -11.66 -16.52
CA LYS A 315 -13.83 -11.71 -17.50
C LYS A 315 -13.44 -10.96 -18.78
N GLN A 316 -12.90 -9.76 -18.63
CA GLN A 316 -12.49 -8.90 -19.75
C GLN A 316 -11.37 -9.53 -20.60
N VAL A 317 -10.36 -10.14 -19.96
CA VAL A 317 -9.26 -10.77 -20.72
C VAL A 317 -9.72 -12.00 -21.50
N VAL A 318 -10.65 -12.78 -20.95
CA VAL A 318 -11.20 -13.98 -21.61
C VAL A 318 -12.07 -13.58 -22.80
N GLU A 319 -12.91 -12.57 -22.64
CA GLU A 319 -13.74 -12.05 -23.73
C GLU A 319 -12.89 -11.50 -24.88
N LEU A 320 -11.87 -10.68 -24.55
CA LEU A 320 -10.92 -10.16 -25.53
C LEU A 320 -10.16 -11.29 -26.25
N ALA A 321 -9.69 -12.31 -25.51
CA ALA A 321 -8.96 -13.43 -26.10
C ALA A 321 -9.81 -14.24 -27.09
N ASN A 322 -11.10 -14.42 -26.80
CA ASN A 322 -12.04 -15.12 -27.70
C ASN A 322 -12.36 -14.30 -28.96
N GLN A 323 -12.55 -12.98 -28.82
CA GLN A 323 -12.96 -12.13 -29.94
C GLN A 323 -11.80 -11.76 -30.87
N TYR A 324 -10.56 -11.69 -30.34
CA TYR A 324 -9.36 -11.32 -31.10
C TYR A 324 -8.29 -12.43 -31.03
N PRO A 325 -8.47 -13.56 -31.75
CA PRO A 325 -7.58 -14.72 -31.67
C PRO A 325 -6.15 -14.45 -32.14
N ASP A 326 -5.94 -13.43 -32.96
CA ASP A 326 -4.60 -13.03 -33.46
C ASP A 326 -3.87 -12.05 -32.53
N LEU A 327 -4.54 -11.54 -31.50
CA LEU A 327 -3.97 -10.57 -30.57
C LEU A 327 -3.21 -11.29 -29.44
N HIS A 328 -1.92 -10.98 -29.28
CA HIS A 328 -1.15 -11.51 -28.15
C HIS A 328 -1.54 -10.78 -26.84
N ILE A 329 -1.96 -11.55 -25.84
CA ILE A 329 -2.43 -11.04 -24.55
C ILE A 329 -1.61 -11.64 -23.41
N ILE A 330 -1.13 -10.79 -22.52
CA ILE A 330 -0.41 -11.19 -21.31
C ILE A 330 -1.27 -10.84 -20.10
N TYR A 331 -1.65 -11.81 -19.28
CA TYR A 331 -2.28 -11.58 -17.99
C TYR A 331 -1.25 -11.70 -16.86
N LYS A 332 -0.82 -10.55 -16.33
CA LYS A 332 0.17 -10.50 -15.25
C LYS A 332 -0.51 -10.56 -13.89
N LEU A 333 -0.30 -11.67 -13.18
CA LEU A 333 -0.81 -11.88 -11.82
C LEU A 333 -0.18 -10.91 -10.81
N HIS A 334 -0.97 -10.51 -9.81
CA HIS A 334 -0.48 -9.79 -8.65
C HIS A 334 0.36 -10.74 -7.76
N PRO A 335 1.45 -10.29 -7.12
CA PRO A 335 2.30 -11.16 -6.30
C PRO A 335 1.57 -11.95 -5.22
N GLY A 336 0.51 -11.37 -4.65
CA GLY A 336 -0.36 -12.06 -3.71
C GLY A 336 -0.92 -13.36 -4.29
N GLU A 337 -1.36 -13.33 -5.56
CA GLU A 337 -2.18 -14.36 -6.20
C GLU A 337 -1.38 -15.60 -6.64
N PHE A 338 -0.04 -15.53 -6.67
CA PHE A 338 0.81 -16.56 -7.28
C PHE A 338 0.54 -17.97 -6.77
N ALA A 339 0.24 -18.13 -5.47
CA ALA A 339 0.06 -19.43 -4.86
C ALA A 339 -1.26 -20.11 -5.24
N LYS A 340 -2.31 -19.32 -5.53
CA LYS A 340 -3.70 -19.82 -5.63
C LYS A 340 -4.48 -19.25 -6.81
N TRP A 341 -3.81 -18.63 -7.77
CA TRP A 341 -4.50 -17.97 -8.89
C TRP A 341 -5.37 -18.92 -9.70
N LYS A 342 -5.02 -20.21 -9.85
CA LYS A 342 -5.84 -21.19 -10.57
C LYS A 342 -7.16 -21.50 -9.88
N GLU A 343 -7.14 -21.57 -8.55
CA GLU A 343 -8.36 -21.74 -7.74
C GLU A 343 -9.22 -20.48 -7.80
N ARG A 344 -8.56 -19.31 -7.76
CA ARG A 344 -9.21 -18.00 -7.78
C ARG A 344 -9.79 -17.64 -9.14
N TYR A 345 -9.09 -17.98 -10.22
CA TYR A 345 -9.39 -17.60 -11.60
C TYR A 345 -9.44 -18.85 -12.50
N PRO A 346 -10.43 -19.74 -12.32
CA PRO A 346 -10.53 -20.98 -13.10
C PRO A 346 -10.66 -20.73 -14.61
N LEU A 347 -11.26 -19.60 -15.02
CA LEU A 347 -11.38 -19.22 -16.42
C LEU A 347 -10.01 -19.06 -17.11
N LEU A 348 -8.98 -18.63 -16.39
CA LEU A 348 -7.61 -18.51 -16.92
C LEU A 348 -6.92 -19.87 -17.09
N THR A 349 -7.53 -20.98 -16.67
CA THR A 349 -6.97 -22.33 -16.83
C THR A 349 -7.41 -23.00 -18.14
N HIS A 350 -8.37 -22.42 -18.86
CA HIS A 350 -8.72 -22.86 -20.19
C HIS A 350 -7.58 -22.59 -21.18
N SER A 351 -7.46 -23.42 -22.20
CA SER A 351 -6.44 -23.28 -23.23
C SER A 351 -6.85 -22.21 -24.25
N TYR A 352 -6.17 -21.07 -24.20
CA TYR A 352 -6.24 -20.00 -25.20
C TYR A 352 -4.89 -19.93 -25.92
N SER A 353 -4.87 -19.96 -27.25
CA SER A 353 -3.61 -19.92 -28.01
C SER A 353 -2.90 -18.57 -27.94
N ASN A 354 -3.62 -17.51 -27.60
CA ASN A 354 -3.20 -16.12 -27.65
C ASN A 354 -3.08 -15.43 -26.27
N LEU A 355 -3.32 -16.16 -25.17
CA LEU A 355 -3.27 -15.63 -23.80
C LEU A 355 -2.19 -16.33 -22.97
N GLU A 356 -1.21 -15.53 -22.50
CA GLU A 356 -0.15 -15.96 -21.59
C GLU A 356 -0.45 -15.48 -20.16
N VAL A 357 -0.55 -16.40 -19.20
CA VAL A 357 -0.74 -16.04 -17.77
C VAL A 357 0.60 -16.08 -17.05
N ILE A 358 1.07 -14.92 -16.59
CA ILE A 358 2.41 -14.74 -15.99
C ILE A 358 2.32 -14.51 -14.48
N SER A 359 3.02 -15.34 -13.71
CA SER A 359 3.29 -15.12 -12.29
C SER A 359 4.54 -14.26 -12.08
N ASN A 360 5.71 -14.85 -11.91
CA ASN A 360 7.00 -14.19 -11.69
C ASN A 360 8.11 -14.65 -12.66
N THR A 361 7.72 -15.28 -13.77
CA THR A 361 8.64 -15.87 -14.75
C THR A 361 9.20 -14.86 -15.75
N ARG A 362 8.55 -13.70 -15.92
CA ARG A 362 8.98 -12.59 -16.79
C ARG A 362 9.02 -11.28 -16.02
N ASP A 363 9.91 -10.39 -16.45
CA ASP A 363 10.06 -9.06 -15.85
C ASP A 363 8.92 -8.11 -16.25
N LEU A 364 8.38 -7.38 -15.26
CA LEU A 364 7.21 -6.53 -15.44
C LEU A 364 7.48 -5.38 -16.44
N TYR A 365 8.65 -4.74 -16.34
CA TYR A 365 8.97 -3.56 -17.14
C TYR A 365 9.28 -3.96 -18.59
N GLU A 366 9.89 -5.12 -18.79
CA GLU A 366 10.06 -5.69 -20.14
C GLU A 366 8.69 -5.93 -20.78
N MET A 367 7.77 -6.61 -20.08
CA MET A 367 6.44 -6.87 -20.63
C MET A 367 5.65 -5.58 -20.87
N MET A 368 5.72 -4.59 -19.97
CA MET A 368 5.10 -3.27 -20.19
C MET A 368 5.69 -2.58 -21.41
N LYS A 369 7.02 -2.53 -21.53
CA LYS A 369 7.70 -1.84 -22.64
C LYS A 369 7.46 -2.52 -23.99
N GLU A 370 7.39 -3.85 -24.02
CA GLU A 370 6.99 -4.62 -25.21
C GLU A 370 5.52 -4.38 -25.59
N SER A 371 4.67 -3.98 -24.65
CA SER A 371 3.22 -3.85 -24.88
C SER A 371 2.84 -2.50 -25.45
N LYS A 372 1.86 -2.49 -26.36
CA LYS A 372 1.22 -1.26 -26.83
C LYS A 372 0.13 -0.82 -25.87
N TYR A 373 -0.69 -1.75 -25.40
CA TYR A 373 -1.81 -1.47 -24.50
C TYR A 373 -1.55 -2.04 -23.12
N CYS A 374 -1.88 -1.27 -22.09
CA CYS A 374 -1.86 -1.72 -20.70
C CYS A 374 -3.24 -1.57 -20.08
N VAL A 375 -3.86 -2.68 -19.71
CA VAL A 375 -5.19 -2.77 -19.12
C VAL A 375 -5.06 -2.99 -17.61
N GLY A 376 -5.85 -2.28 -16.82
CA GLY A 376 -6.01 -2.59 -15.41
C GLY A 376 -7.09 -1.76 -14.74
N ALA A 377 -6.91 -1.51 -13.45
CA ALA A 377 -7.80 -0.69 -12.62
C ALA A 377 -6.97 0.40 -11.92
N TYR A 378 -7.04 0.50 -10.60
CA TYR A 378 -6.42 1.58 -9.82
C TYR A 378 -5.07 1.20 -9.19
N SER A 379 -4.11 0.78 -10.02
CA SER A 379 -2.74 0.43 -9.58
C SER A 379 -1.72 1.49 -9.98
N THR A 380 -0.68 1.73 -9.15
CA THR A 380 0.46 2.59 -9.54
C THR A 380 1.14 2.10 -10.81
N ALA A 381 1.07 0.79 -11.07
CA ALA A 381 1.68 0.18 -12.24
C ALA A 381 1.06 0.67 -13.57
N ILE A 382 -0.16 1.23 -13.54
CA ILE A 382 -0.73 1.91 -14.71
C ILE A 382 0.04 3.20 -15.03
N TYR A 383 0.34 4.01 -14.02
CA TYR A 383 1.17 5.21 -14.21
C TYR A 383 2.56 4.85 -14.75
N GLU A 384 3.16 3.76 -14.24
CA GLU A 384 4.44 3.23 -14.73
C GLU A 384 4.35 2.79 -16.19
N ALA A 385 3.29 2.08 -16.59
CA ALA A 385 3.08 1.65 -17.97
C ALA A 385 2.84 2.82 -18.93
N LEU A 386 2.06 3.83 -18.51
CA LEU A 386 1.85 5.07 -19.25
C LEU A 386 3.18 5.80 -19.50
N ALA A 387 4.04 5.90 -18.48
CA ALA A 387 5.36 6.48 -18.61
C ALA A 387 6.30 5.66 -19.53
N LEU A 388 6.09 4.35 -19.67
CA LEU A 388 6.77 3.52 -20.68
C LEU A 388 6.13 3.58 -22.08
N GLY A 389 5.17 4.49 -22.28
CA GLY A 389 4.51 4.76 -23.56
C GLY A 389 3.40 3.76 -23.92
N CYS A 390 2.83 3.05 -22.95
CA CYS A 390 1.61 2.26 -23.21
C CYS A 390 0.41 3.18 -23.38
N THR A 391 -0.53 2.77 -24.23
CA THR A 391 -1.91 3.25 -24.17
C THR A 391 -2.58 2.62 -22.96
N GLY A 392 -2.93 3.44 -21.96
CA GLY A 392 -3.56 2.97 -20.73
C GLY A 392 -5.07 2.78 -20.90
N ILE A 393 -5.58 1.65 -20.44
CA ILE A 393 -6.99 1.30 -20.47
C ILE A 393 -7.41 0.90 -19.06
N LEU A 394 -8.48 1.51 -18.57
CA LEU A 394 -9.06 1.21 -17.28
C LEU A 394 -10.39 0.49 -17.48
N VAL A 395 -10.51 -0.70 -16.89
CA VAL A 395 -11.80 -1.40 -16.79
C VAL A 395 -12.62 -0.70 -15.71
N ASP A 396 -13.80 -0.20 -16.04
CA ASP A 396 -14.70 0.60 -15.18
C ASP A 396 -15.35 -0.25 -14.09
N VAL A 397 -14.52 -0.70 -13.15
CA VAL A 397 -14.90 -1.36 -11.91
C VAL A 397 -14.96 -0.34 -10.77
N GLU A 398 -15.67 -0.71 -9.70
CA GLU A 398 -15.82 0.11 -8.51
C GLU A 398 -14.46 0.59 -7.96
N GLY A 399 -14.32 1.91 -7.72
CA GLY A 399 -13.10 2.57 -7.28
C GLY A 399 -12.20 3.13 -8.38
N VAL A 400 -12.39 2.76 -9.66
CA VAL A 400 -11.58 3.31 -10.76
C VAL A 400 -11.79 4.79 -10.96
N ARG A 401 -13.05 5.24 -10.95
CA ARG A 401 -13.39 6.65 -11.18
C ARG A 401 -12.89 7.56 -10.05
N GLU A 402 -12.80 7.02 -8.85
CA GLU A 402 -12.28 7.69 -7.67
C GLU A 402 -10.75 7.74 -7.66
N HIS A 403 -10.08 6.58 -7.74
CA HIS A 403 -8.64 6.49 -7.54
C HIS A 403 -7.81 6.86 -8.78
N MET A 404 -8.43 6.87 -9.96
CA MET A 404 -7.80 7.23 -11.23
C MET A 404 -8.39 8.52 -11.83
N GLN A 405 -9.15 9.29 -11.05
CA GLN A 405 -9.82 10.52 -11.47
C GLN A 405 -8.90 11.44 -12.28
N GLY A 406 -7.68 11.69 -11.78
CA GLY A 406 -6.72 12.56 -12.46
C GLY A 406 -6.29 12.07 -13.84
N LEU A 407 -6.22 10.76 -14.08
CA LEU A 407 -5.93 10.22 -15.42
C LEU A 407 -7.15 10.32 -16.34
N ILE A 408 -8.34 10.11 -15.80
CA ILE A 408 -9.60 10.12 -16.55
C ILE A 408 -9.95 11.54 -16.99
N GLU A 409 -9.92 12.51 -16.07
CA GLU A 409 -10.27 13.91 -16.34
C GLU A 409 -9.30 14.60 -17.30
N ASN A 410 -8.05 14.13 -17.38
CA ASN A 410 -7.05 14.63 -18.31
C ASN A 410 -7.01 13.81 -19.62
N GLU A 411 -7.95 12.89 -19.83
CA GLU A 411 -8.06 12.07 -21.04
C GLU A 411 -6.76 11.29 -21.37
N LEU A 412 -6.07 10.81 -20.33
CA LEU A 412 -4.79 10.11 -20.45
C LEU A 412 -4.94 8.58 -20.54
N VAL A 413 -6.16 8.10 -20.31
CA VAL A 413 -6.54 6.69 -20.33
C VAL A 413 -7.91 6.54 -20.96
N TYR A 414 -8.14 5.41 -21.61
CA TYR A 414 -9.48 5.01 -22.05
C TYR A 414 -10.20 4.26 -20.93
N VAL A 415 -11.48 4.56 -20.67
CA VAL A 415 -12.28 3.88 -19.63
C VAL A 415 -13.39 3.07 -20.30
N THR A 416 -13.47 1.77 -20.03
CA THR A 416 -14.41 0.86 -20.68
C THR A 416 -15.06 -0.12 -19.70
N LYS A 417 -16.31 -0.50 -19.96
CA LYS A 417 -16.99 -1.62 -19.29
C LYS A 417 -16.90 -2.94 -20.08
N GLN A 418 -16.66 -2.85 -21.38
CA GLN A 418 -16.69 -3.97 -22.33
C GLN A 418 -15.50 -3.82 -23.28
N LEU A 419 -14.33 -4.25 -22.80
CA LEU A 419 -13.06 -4.02 -23.48
C LEU A 419 -13.02 -4.62 -24.89
N ALA A 420 -13.62 -5.80 -25.09
CA ALA A 420 -13.59 -6.47 -26.38
C ALA A 420 -14.46 -5.75 -27.43
N GLU A 421 -15.60 -5.20 -27.01
CA GLU A 421 -16.50 -4.42 -27.87
C GLU A 421 -15.85 -3.08 -28.25
N ASP A 422 -15.21 -2.41 -27.28
CA ASP A 422 -14.60 -1.08 -27.47
C ASP A 422 -13.21 -1.14 -28.12
N PHE A 423 -12.63 -2.33 -28.36
CA PHE A 423 -11.22 -2.46 -28.72
C PHE A 423 -10.84 -1.76 -30.03
N GLU A 424 -11.72 -1.80 -31.05
CA GLU A 424 -11.47 -1.09 -32.31
C GLU A 424 -11.42 0.44 -32.15
N GLU A 425 -12.22 0.98 -31.22
CA GLU A 425 -12.19 2.40 -30.87
C GLU A 425 -10.92 2.73 -30.08
N ILE A 426 -10.56 1.89 -29.12
CA ILE A 426 -9.34 2.00 -28.32
C ILE A 426 -8.09 2.02 -29.21
N GLN A 427 -8.06 1.26 -30.31
CA GLN A 427 -6.95 1.27 -31.27
C GLN A 427 -6.73 2.64 -31.93
N ARG A 428 -7.77 3.50 -31.94
CA ARG A 428 -7.73 4.87 -32.49
C ARG A 428 -7.50 5.92 -31.41
N PHE A 429 -7.54 5.54 -30.13
CA PHE A 429 -7.31 6.45 -29.01
C PHE A 429 -5.86 6.94 -29.02
N GLN A 430 -5.67 8.26 -28.93
CA GLN A 430 -4.37 8.90 -28.89
C GLN A 430 -4.30 9.86 -27.71
N VAL A 431 -3.23 9.75 -26.93
CA VAL A 431 -2.94 10.69 -25.84
C VAL A 431 -2.19 11.90 -26.43
N SER A 432 -2.67 13.09 -26.09
CA SER A 432 -2.20 14.34 -26.72
C SER A 432 -0.83 14.83 -26.24
N HIS A 433 -0.29 14.31 -25.12
CA HIS A 433 0.96 14.78 -24.51
C HIS A 433 1.75 13.65 -23.81
N THR A 434 3.07 13.80 -23.68
CA THR A 434 3.99 12.85 -23.03
C THR A 434 3.89 12.89 -21.51
N LEU A 435 3.88 11.71 -20.87
CA LEU A 435 3.61 11.54 -19.43
C LEU A 435 4.83 11.24 -18.55
N GLU A 436 6.03 11.06 -19.14
CA GLU A 436 7.21 10.53 -18.43
C GLU A 436 7.59 11.29 -17.15
N ASN A 437 7.35 12.62 -17.08
CA ASN A 437 7.81 13.47 -15.98
C ASN A 437 6.68 14.00 -15.07
N ILE A 438 5.43 13.56 -15.27
CA ILE A 438 4.30 14.09 -14.49
C ILE A 438 4.18 13.35 -13.15
N TYR A 439 4.46 12.06 -13.14
CA TYR A 439 4.15 11.16 -12.02
C TYR A 439 5.37 10.64 -11.27
N PHE A 440 6.57 10.68 -11.87
CA PHE A 440 7.79 10.07 -11.31
C PHE A 440 9.00 10.99 -11.33
#